data_AF-Q0YTA8-F1
#
_entry.id   AF-Q0YTA8-F1
#
_cell.length_a   1.000
_cell.length_b   1.000
_cell.length_c   1.000
_cell.angle_alpha   90.00
_cell.angle_beta   90.00
_cell.angle_gamma   90.00
#
_symmetry.space_group_name_H-M   'P 1'
#
loop_
_entity.id
_entity.type
_entity.pdbx_description
1 polymer ?
#
loop_
_entity_poly.entity_id
_entity_poly.type
_entity_poly.pdbx_seq_one_letter_code
_entity_poly.pdbx_strand_id
1 'polypeptide(L)' 'MTTAEKLYKTAKELPEPLVAEILDFAEFLRKKRVVGALADRKEMLIDLAGGLERSKTFSGDLVEIQQRMRDEWE' A
#
# COMPACT_ATOMS: atom_id res chain seq x y z
N MET A 1 -24.64 2.24 24.15
CA MET A 1 -24.11 3.55 23.71
C MET A 1 -22.76 3.31 23.03
N THR A 2 -22.65 3.58 21.74
CA THR A 2 -21.43 3.35 20.96
C THR A 2 -20.39 4.47 21.16
N THR A 3 -19.13 4.22 20.80
CA THR A 3 -18.07 5.24 20.83
C THR A 3 -18.40 6.42 19.90
N ALA A 4 -19.01 6.14 18.75
CA ALA A 4 -19.46 7.17 17.80
C ALA A 4 -20.56 8.07 18.40
N GLU A 5 -21.53 7.48 19.11
CA GLU A 5 -22.58 8.25 19.81
C GLU A 5 -22.02 9.14 20.92
N LYS A 6 -21.01 8.67 21.66
CA LYS A 6 -20.33 9.49 22.68
C LYS A 6 -19.61 10.68 22.04
N LEU A 7 -18.84 10.43 20.98
CA LEU A 7 -18.15 11.48 20.22
C LEU A 7 -19.14 12.50 19.64
N TYR A 8 -20.26 12.05 19.09
CA TYR A 8 -21.28 12.94 18.53
C TYR A 8 -21.90 13.86 19.59
N LYS A 9 -22.22 13.32 20.78
CA LYS A 9 -22.74 14.14 21.89
C LYS A 9 -21.71 15.17 22.35
N THR A 10 -20.45 14.77 22.53
CA THR A 10 -19.38 15.67 22.95
C THR A 10 -19.08 16.74 21.90
N ALA A 11 -19.06 16.38 20.60
CA ALA A 11 -18.85 17.34 19.52
C ALA A 11 -19.96 18.38 19.43
N LYS A 12 -21.21 18.00 19.77
CA LYS A 12 -22.36 18.92 19.75
C LYS A 12 -22.27 20.03 20.81
N GLU A 13 -21.53 19.81 21.89
CA GLU A 13 -21.38 20.76 23.00
C GLU A 13 -20.15 21.67 22.83
N LEU A 14 -19.31 21.41 21.81
CA LEU A 14 -18.08 22.17 21.58
C LEU A 14 -18.32 23.43 20.74
N PRO A 15 -17.48 24.48 20.93
CA PRO A 15 -17.40 25.62 20.03
C PRO A 15 -17.09 25.22 18.59
N GLU A 16 -17.66 25.95 17.63
CA GLU A 16 -17.50 25.70 16.18
C GLU A 16 -16.04 25.53 15.71
N PRO A 17 -15.05 26.30 16.19
CA PRO A 17 -13.65 26.12 15.80
C PRO A 17 -13.09 24.73 16.18
N LEU A 18 -13.49 24.19 17.32
CA LEU A 18 -13.01 22.89 17.82
C LEU A 18 -13.71 21.73 17.09
N VAL A 19 -14.96 21.92 16.68
CA VAL A 19 -15.67 20.94 15.85
C VAL A 19 -15.01 20.81 14.48
N ALA A 20 -14.59 21.94 13.88
CA ALA A 20 -13.84 21.93 12.62
C ALA A 20 -12.53 21.16 12.74
N GLU A 21 -11.76 21.38 13.81
CA GLU A 21 -10.50 20.67 14.05
C GLU A 21 -10.70 19.14 14.20
N ILE A 22 -11.77 18.72 14.89
CA ILE A 22 -12.12 17.30 15.03
C ILE A 22 -12.46 16.68 13.66
N LEU A 23 -13.19 17.40 12.81
CA LEU A 23 -13.53 16.95 11.46
C LEU A 23 -12.27 16.82 10.59
N ASP A 24 -11.37 17.80 10.65
CA ASP A 24 -10.09 17.76 9.94
C ASP A 24 -9.24 16.57 10.39
N PHE A 25 -9.20 16.29 11.69
CA PHE A 25 -8.49 15.13 12.23
C PHE A 25 -9.13 13.80 11.80
N ALA A 26 -10.47 13.71 11.76
CA ALA A 26 -11.16 12.52 11.27
C ALA A 26 -10.85 12.25 9.78
N GLU A 27 -10.81 13.30 8.96
CA GLU A 27 -10.39 13.22 7.57
C GLU A 27 -8.93 12.80 7.41
N PHE A 28 -8.04 13.33 8.25
CA PHE A 28 -6.65 12.88 8.32
C PHE A 28 -6.54 11.39 8.63
N LEU A 29 -7.27 10.88 9.63
CA LEU A 29 -7.27 9.46 9.98
C LEU A 29 -7.78 8.59 8.83
N ARG A 30 -8.83 9.03 8.12
CA ARG A 30 -9.36 8.33 6.94
C ARG A 30 -8.29 8.22 5.86
N LYS A 31 -7.62 9.33 5.52
CA LYS A 31 -6.52 9.37 4.55
C LYS A 31 -5.34 8.51 4.99
N LYS A 32 -4.95 8.58 6.27
CA LYS A 32 -3.87 7.78 6.84
C LYS A 32 -4.15 6.28 6.75
N ARG A 33 -5.39 5.85 6.99
CA ARG A 33 -5.76 4.43 6.86
C ARG A 33 -5.66 3.93 5.43
N VAL A 34 -6.00 4.76 4.44
CA VAL A 34 -5.84 4.42 3.01
C VAL A 34 -4.35 4.27 2.65
N VAL A 35 -3.50 5.18 3.11
CA VAL A 35 -2.03 5.10 2.91
C VAL A 35 -1.45 3.89 3.65
N GLY A 36 -1.90 3.65 4.88
CA GLY A 36 -1.53 2.48 5.67
C GLY A 36 -1.91 1.17 4.99
N ALA A 37 -3.11 1.07 4.40
CA ALA A 37 -3.52 -0.12 3.66
C ALA A 37 -2.69 -0.39 2.39
N LEU A 38 -2.14 0.66 1.76
CA LEU A 38 -1.20 0.52 0.64
C LEU A 38 0.20 0.10 1.11
N ALA A 39 0.63 0.57 2.28
CA ALA A 39 1.89 0.21 2.92
C ALA A 39 1.86 -1.16 3.61
N ASP A 40 0.66 -1.64 3.98
CA ASP A 40 0.39 -2.97 4.53
C ASP A 40 0.25 -4.03 3.41
N ARG A 41 0.61 -3.67 2.17
CA ARG A 41 1.04 -4.66 1.18
C ARG A 41 2.29 -5.32 1.75
N LYS A 42 2.06 -6.44 2.45
CA LYS A 42 3.02 -7.37 3.05
C LYS A 42 3.98 -8.03 2.05
N GLU A 43 4.13 -7.49 0.85
CA GLU A 43 5.13 -7.96 -0.10
C GLU A 43 6.48 -7.46 0.41
N MET A 44 7.13 -8.31 1.20
CA MET A 44 8.52 -8.12 1.59
C MET A 44 9.39 -8.27 0.35
N LEU A 45 10.58 -7.66 0.34
CA LEU A 45 11.52 -7.81 -0.78
C LEU A 45 11.86 -9.28 -1.09
N ILE A 46 11.78 -10.16 -0.08
CA ILE A 46 11.96 -11.60 -0.26
C ILE A 46 10.83 -12.25 -1.06
N ASP A 47 9.63 -11.69 -1.04
CA ASP A 47 8.49 -12.17 -1.83
C ASP A 47 8.65 -11.82 -3.33
N LEU A 48 9.56 -10.90 -3.65
CA LEU A 48 9.98 -10.56 -5.01
C LEU A 48 11.21 -11.37 -5.46
N ALA A 49 11.81 -12.19 -4.58
CA ALA A 49 12.96 -13.00 -4.92
C ALA A 49 12.52 -14.29 -5.64
N GLY A 50 12.96 -14.46 -6.89
CA GLY A 50 12.58 -15.58 -7.76
C GLY A 50 11.50 -15.18 -8.78
N GLY A 51 10.90 -16.16 -9.45
CA GLY A 51 9.86 -15.96 -10.46
C GLY A 51 10.37 -15.58 -11.85
N LEU A 52 11.64 -15.17 -11.97
CA LEU A 52 12.29 -14.94 -13.27
C LEU A 52 12.34 -16.22 -14.10
N GLU A 53 12.42 -17.40 -13.48
CA GLU A 53 12.40 -18.70 -14.17
C GLU A 53 11.09 -18.96 -14.94
N ARG A 54 10.01 -18.25 -14.59
CA ARG A 54 8.72 -18.31 -15.30
C ARG A 54 8.52 -17.14 -16.27
N SER A 55 9.45 -16.18 -16.28
CA SER A 55 9.39 -15.04 -17.18
C SER A 55 9.72 -15.46 -18.60
N LYS A 56 9.17 -14.77 -19.60
CA LYS A 56 9.46 -15.03 -21.02
C LYS A 56 10.96 -14.99 -21.34
N THR A 57 11.72 -14.14 -20.64
CA THR A 57 13.14 -13.86 -20.94
C THR A 57 14.09 -14.81 -20.24
N PHE A 58 13.78 -15.22 -19.01
CA PHE A 58 14.65 -16.05 -18.17
C PHE A 58 14.08 -17.45 -17.90
N SER A 59 13.03 -17.85 -18.62
CA SER A 59 12.57 -19.24 -18.65
C SER A 59 13.40 -20.06 -19.63
N GLY A 60 13.96 -21.17 -19.16
CA GLY A 60 14.73 -22.11 -19.99
C GLY A 60 16.07 -22.48 -19.38
N ASP A 61 16.88 -23.21 -20.14
CA ASP A 61 18.24 -23.55 -19.73
C ASP A 61 19.14 -22.30 -19.69
N LEU A 62 20.04 -22.22 -18.70
CA LEU A 62 20.89 -21.06 -18.48
C LEU A 62 21.81 -20.78 -19.67
N VAL A 63 22.32 -21.83 -20.33
CA VAL A 63 23.22 -21.70 -21.48
C VAL A 63 22.44 -21.17 -22.69
N GLU A 64 21.23 -21.66 -22.90
CA GLU A 64 20.35 -21.20 -23.97
C GLU A 64 19.92 -19.73 -23.79
N ILE A 65 19.58 -19.34 -22.56
CA ILE A 65 19.25 -17.95 -22.22
C ILE A 65 20.45 -17.04 -22.52
N GLN A 66 21.65 -17.45 -22.06
CA GLN A 66 22.87 -16.68 -22.30
C GLN A 66 23.23 -16.57 -23.77
N GLN A 67 22.99 -17.63 -24.55
CA GLN A 67 23.24 -17.60 -25.99
C GLN A 67 22.28 -16.63 -26.69
N ARG A 68 20.97 -16.73 -26.42
CA ARG A 68 19.97 -15.80 -26.97
C ARG A 68 20.30 -14.35 -26.64
N MET A 69 20.69 -14.04 -25.40
CA MET A 69 21.08 -12.68 -25.01
C MET A 69 22.33 -12.17 -25.74
N ARG A 70 23.26 -13.05 -26.10
CA ARG A 70 24.43 -12.68 -26.93
C ARG A 70 24.02 -12.42 -28.38
N ASP A 71 23.18 -13.29 -28.94
CA ASP A 71 22.72 -13.19 -30.31
C ASP A 71 21.83 -11.95 -30.54
N GLU A 72 21.12 -11.46 -29.52
CA GLU A 72 20.31 -10.23 -29.58
C GLU A 72 21.15 -8.94 -29.76
N TRP A 73 22.47 -9.00 -29.55
CA TRP A 73 23.39 -7.87 -29.68
C TRP A 73 24.15 -7.84 -31.02
N GLU A 74 23.96 -8.86 -31.87
CA GLU A 74 24.47 -8.91 -33.25
C GLU A 74 23.43 -8.37 -34.25
#